data_AF-A0A5F8H4D2-F1
#
_entry.id   AF-A0A5F8H4D2-F1
#
_cell.length_a   1.000
_cell.length_b   1.000
_cell.length_c   1.000
_cell.angle_alpha   90.00
_cell.angle_beta   90.00
_cell.angle_gamma   90.00
#
_symmetry.space_group_name_H-M   'P 1'
#
loop_
_entity.id
_entity.type
_entity.pdbx_description
1 polymer ?
#
loop_
_entity_poly.entity_id
_entity_poly.type
_entity_poly.pdbx_seq_one_letter_code
_entity_poly.pdbx_strand_id
1 'polypeptide(L)'
;MNGITITPVVGFIDSSFEAQPNPHEVSEVFLVPLEYFINPHTHYAFRSPVFGLSHFFDYTDPQNKSTYQIWGLTARLALLTALIVFQKQPSFDTEYDFNDLISSSEQYFLKIHRAMKSKL
;
A
#
# COMPACT_ATOMS: atom_id res chain seq x y z
N MET A 1 25.81 2.55 3.26
CA MET A 1 24.64 3.45 3.11
C MET A 1 23.74 3.23 4.31
N ASN A 2 23.47 4.25 5.12
CA ASN A 2 22.53 4.13 6.24
C ASN A 2 21.12 3.88 5.69
N GLY A 3 20.46 2.81 6.13
CA GLY A 3 19.10 2.49 5.69
C GLY A 3 18.07 3.47 6.25
N ILE A 4 17.03 3.77 5.46
CA ILE A 4 15.87 4.54 5.91
C ILE A 4 14.85 3.56 6.51
N THR A 5 14.33 3.85 7.70
CA THR A 5 13.24 3.09 8.33
C THR A 5 11.96 3.93 8.28
N ILE A 6 10.86 3.31 7.85
CA ILE A 6 9.55 3.93 7.73
C ILE A 6 8.60 3.22 8.70
N THR A 7 7.89 3.98 9.54
CA THR A 7 6.90 3.47 10.50
C THR A 7 5.51 3.94 10.08
N PRO A 8 4.68 3.09 9.44
CA PRO A 8 3.33 3.45 9.07
C PRO A 8 2.42 3.51 10.31
N VAL A 9 1.48 4.46 10.31
CA VAL A 9 0.44 4.62 11.33
C VAL A 9 -0.91 4.70 10.64
N VAL A 10 -1.91 4.00 11.16
CA VAL A 10 -3.30 4.07 10.69
C VAL A 10 -4.06 5.04 11.57
N GLY A 11 -4.74 6.02 10.96
CA GLY A 11 -5.56 7.01 11.65
C GLY A 11 -7.02 6.95 11.19
N PHE A 12 -7.94 7.16 12.13
CA PHE A 12 -9.34 7.41 11.82
C PHE A 12 -9.54 8.92 11.66
N ILE A 13 -10.14 9.34 10.56
CA ILE A 13 -10.37 10.75 10.23
C ILE A 13 -11.82 11.08 10.53
N ASP A 14 -12.06 12.25 11.15
CA ASP A 14 -13.41 12.71 11.44
C ASP A 14 -14.18 12.98 10.13
N SER A 15 -15.47 12.64 10.11
CA SER A 15 -16.35 12.88 8.96
C SER A 15 -16.48 14.35 8.57
N SER A 16 -16.26 15.30 9.48
CA SER A 16 -16.30 16.74 9.22
C SER A 16 -14.95 17.30 8.76
N PHE A 17 -13.91 16.47 8.60
CA PHE A 17 -12.62 16.94 8.12
C PHE A 17 -12.68 17.34 6.64
N GLU A 18 -12.15 18.53 6.35
CA GLU A 18 -11.95 19.01 4.98
C GLU A 18 -10.45 19.19 4.71
N ALA A 19 -9.96 18.56 3.64
CA ALA A 19 -8.55 18.63 3.27
C ALA A 19 -8.19 20.04 2.73
N GLN A 20 -7.12 20.63 3.27
CA GLN A 20 -6.56 21.90 2.81
C GLN A 20 -5.12 21.66 2.29
N PRO A 21 -4.93 21.31 1.01
CA PRO A 21 -3.60 21.00 0.48
C PRO A 21 -2.70 22.23 0.46
N ASN A 22 -1.45 22.06 0.92
CA ASN A 22 -0.39 23.05 0.74
C ASN A 22 0.12 22.98 -0.71
N PRO A 23 -0.11 24.01 -1.56
CA PRO A 23 0.25 23.95 -2.98
C PRO A 23 1.77 23.90 -3.23
N HIS A 24 2.60 24.19 -2.22
CA HIS A 24 4.05 24.08 -2.33
C HIS A 24 4.56 22.64 -2.27
N GLU A 25 3.76 21.71 -1.74
CA GLU A 25 4.20 20.33 -1.48
C GLU A 25 3.21 19.29 -2.01
N VAL A 26 1.91 19.61 -2.07
CA VAL A 26 0.83 18.69 -2.42
C VAL A 26 0.06 19.24 -3.61
N SER A 27 0.17 18.56 -4.76
CA SER A 27 -0.54 18.95 -5.98
C SER A 27 -2.03 18.63 -5.93
N GLU A 28 -2.41 17.53 -5.26
CA GLU A 28 -3.77 17.02 -5.26
C GLU A 28 -4.04 16.10 -4.07
N VAL A 29 -5.30 16.06 -3.62
CA VAL A 29 -5.82 15.09 -2.64
C VAL A 29 -6.99 14.36 -3.28
N PHE A 30 -6.98 13.03 -3.18
CA PHE A 30 -8.04 12.18 -3.69
C PHE A 30 -8.32 11.04 -2.71
N LEU A 31 -9.49 10.43 -2.83
CA LEU A 31 -9.91 9.31 -2.00
C LEU A 31 -10.10 8.07 -2.86
N VAL A 32 -9.66 6.92 -2.33
CA VAL A 32 -9.87 5.61 -2.94
C VAL A 32 -10.60 4.75 -1.92
N PRO A 33 -11.73 4.09 -2.27
CA PRO A 33 -12.35 3.12 -1.40
C PRO A 33 -11.36 2.04 -0.99
N LEU A 34 -11.23 1.73 0.31
CA LEU A 34 -10.23 0.76 0.77
C LEU A 34 -10.41 -0.63 0.11
N GLU A 35 -11.64 -1.02 -0.18
CA GLU A 35 -11.95 -2.28 -0.86
C GLU A 35 -11.38 -2.36 -2.29
N TYR A 36 -11.11 -1.22 -2.93
CA TYR A 36 -10.46 -1.17 -4.24
C TYR A 36 -9.11 -1.88 -4.24
N PHE A 37 -8.38 -1.86 -3.12
CA PHE A 37 -7.07 -2.51 -3.04
C PHE A 37 -7.15 -4.03 -2.99
N ILE A 38 -8.31 -4.64 -2.71
CA ILE A 38 -8.50 -6.10 -2.75
C ILE A 38 -9.32 -6.56 -3.95
N ASN A 39 -10.13 -5.68 -4.52
CA ASN A 39 -10.91 -5.97 -5.73
C ASN A 39 -10.90 -4.79 -6.72
N PRO A 40 -9.73 -4.48 -7.31
CA PRO A 40 -9.56 -3.36 -8.22
C PRO A 40 -10.20 -3.65 -9.59
N HIS A 41 -10.62 -2.58 -10.27
CA HIS A 41 -11.03 -2.68 -11.67
C HIS A 41 -9.81 -2.79 -12.59
N THR A 42 -8.78 -1.98 -12.34
CA THR A 42 -7.53 -1.96 -13.10
C THR A 42 -6.36 -2.18 -12.15
N HIS A 43 -5.69 -3.33 -12.30
CA HIS A 43 -4.52 -3.72 -11.52
C HIS A 43 -3.55 -4.53 -12.36
N TYR A 44 -2.26 -4.36 -12.09
CA TYR A 44 -1.21 -5.23 -12.59
C TYR A 44 -0.08 -5.33 -11.57
N ALA A 45 0.73 -6.38 -11.71
CA ALA A 45 1.87 -6.59 -10.82
C ALA A 45 3.11 -7.07 -11.59
N PHE A 46 4.28 -6.64 -11.13
CA PHE A 46 5.56 -7.07 -11.67
C PHE A 46 6.43 -7.63 -10.56
N ARG A 47 7.03 -8.80 -10.82
CA ARG A 47 8.01 -9.40 -9.92
C ARG A 47 9.40 -8.90 -10.27
N SER A 48 10.07 -8.27 -9.31
CA SER A 48 11.47 -7.87 -9.45
C SER A 48 12.36 -8.65 -8.48
N PRO A 49 13.62 -8.96 -8.85
CA PRO A 49 14.56 -9.64 -7.96
C PRO A 49 14.87 -8.87 -6.67
N VAL A 50 14.71 -7.54 -6.69
CA VAL A 50 15.11 -6.64 -5.60
C VAL A 50 13.93 -6.28 -4.69
N PHE A 51 12.75 -6.03 -5.28
CA PHE A 51 11.59 -5.51 -4.55
C PHE A 51 10.45 -6.53 -4.36
N GLY A 52 10.60 -7.76 -4.85
CA GLY A 52 9.54 -8.76 -4.78
C GLY A 52 8.39 -8.44 -5.74
N LEU A 53 7.15 -8.79 -5.36
CA LEU A 53 5.96 -8.48 -6.13
C LEU A 53 5.51 -7.03 -5.90
N SER A 54 5.61 -6.21 -6.94
CA SER A 54 5.16 -4.81 -6.92
C SER A 54 3.78 -4.69 -7.54
N HIS A 55 2.81 -4.19 -6.78
CA HIS A 55 1.43 -3.95 -7.23
C HIS A 55 1.26 -2.51 -7.72
N PHE A 56 0.49 -2.37 -8.79
CA PHE A 56 0.07 -1.10 -9.39
C PHE A 56 -1.45 -1.09 -9.49
N PHE A 57 -2.07 -0.05 -8.94
CA PHE A 57 -3.51 0.14 -8.94
C PHE A 57 -3.81 1.44 -9.69
N ASP A 58 -4.53 1.34 -10.80
CA ASP A 58 -4.99 2.53 -11.53
C ASP A 58 -6.44 2.77 -11.14
N TYR A 59 -6.70 3.80 -10.34
CA TYR A 59 -8.03 4.17 -9.87
C TYR A 59 -8.54 5.38 -10.64
N THR A 60 -9.68 5.25 -11.31
CA THR A 60 -10.38 6.38 -11.93
C THR A 60 -11.48 6.87 -11.00
N ASP A 61 -11.38 8.11 -10.56
CA ASP A 61 -12.38 8.72 -9.71
C ASP A 61 -13.69 8.94 -10.52
N PRO A 62 -14.83 8.41 -10.04
CA PRO A 62 -16.08 8.46 -10.78
C PRO A 62 -16.63 9.89 -10.91
N GLN A 63 -16.26 10.82 -10.03
CA GLN A 63 -16.75 12.19 -10.03
C GLN A 63 -15.97 13.08 -10.99
N ASN A 64 -14.64 13.15 -10.85
CA ASN A 64 -13.80 14.07 -11.63
C ASN A 64 -13.18 13.42 -12.88
N LYS A 65 -13.30 12.09 -13.04
CA LYS A 65 -12.75 11.30 -14.16
C LYS A 65 -11.21 11.28 -14.25
N SER A 66 -10.51 11.80 -13.26
CA SER A 66 -9.06 11.69 -13.15
C SER A 66 -8.66 10.26 -12.80
N THR A 67 -7.56 9.79 -13.39
CA THR A 67 -6.98 8.48 -13.09
C THR A 67 -5.70 8.66 -12.29
N TYR A 68 -5.63 7.97 -11.15
CA TYR A 68 -4.49 7.98 -10.24
C TYR A 68 -3.84 6.61 -10.22
N GLN A 69 -2.52 6.58 -10.40
CA GLN A 69 -1.74 5.36 -10.26
C GLN A 69 -1.13 5.28 -8.86
N ILE A 70 -1.48 4.24 -8.12
CA ILE A 70 -0.95 3.96 -6.79
C ILE A 70 -0.01 2.75 -6.87
N TRP A 71 1.26 2.93 -6.49
CA TRP A 71 2.29 1.90 -6.60
C TRP A 71 3.34 2.00 -5.50
N GLY A 72 4.31 1.09 -5.51
CA GLY A 72 5.44 1.09 -4.57
C GLY A 72 5.04 0.79 -3.13
N LEU A 73 5.71 1.45 -2.17
CA LEU A 73 5.44 1.25 -0.74
C LEU A 73 4.00 1.65 -0.37
N THR A 74 3.47 2.71 -0.98
CA THR A 74 2.11 3.20 -0.74
C THR A 74 1.07 2.12 -1.09
N ALA A 75 1.16 1.53 -2.29
CA ALA A 75 0.28 0.44 -2.70
C ALA A 75 0.37 -0.77 -1.76
N ARG A 76 1.58 -1.10 -1.31
CA ARG A 76 1.80 -2.22 -0.38
C ARG A 76 1.12 -1.99 0.97
N LEU A 77 1.23 -0.78 1.53
CA LEU A 77 0.60 -0.41 2.80
C LEU A 77 -0.92 -0.35 2.69
N ALA A 78 -1.44 0.19 1.58
CA ALA A 78 -2.87 0.23 1.32
C ALA A 78 -3.48 -1.17 1.20
N LEU A 79 -2.84 -2.06 0.42
CA LEU A 79 -3.22 -3.46 0.31
C LEU A 79 -3.17 -4.16 1.67
N LEU A 80 -2.07 -4.07 2.42
CA LEU A 80 -1.96 -4.71 3.75
C LEU A 80 -3.07 -4.22 4.69
N THR A 81 -3.35 -2.91 4.69
CA THR A 81 -4.44 -2.34 5.51
C THR A 81 -5.79 -2.92 5.10
N ALA A 82 -6.08 -3.01 3.81
CA ALA A 82 -7.31 -3.59 3.30
C ALA A 82 -7.44 -5.08 3.66
N LEU A 83 -6.34 -5.85 3.59
CA LEU A 83 -6.33 -7.26 4.00
C LEU A 83 -6.64 -7.43 5.49
N ILE A 84 -6.06 -6.59 6.35
CA ILE A 84 -6.30 -6.62 7.80
C ILE A 84 -7.76 -6.26 8.10
N VAL A 85 -8.30 -5.22 7.46
CA VAL A 85 -9.66 -4.71 7.72
C VAL A 85 -10.72 -5.67 7.19
N PHE A 86 -10.59 -6.13 5.95
CA PHE A 86 -11.64 -6.93 5.31
C PHE A 86 -11.49 -8.43 5.55
N GLN A 87 -10.29 -8.92 5.89
CA GLN A 87 -10.00 -10.35 6.06
C GLN A 87 -10.48 -11.19 4.88
N LYS A 88 -10.31 -10.65 3.67
CA LYS A 88 -10.70 -11.28 2.41
C LYS A 88 -9.47 -11.46 1.53
N GLN A 89 -9.47 -12.56 0.78
CA GLN A 89 -8.49 -12.77 -0.26
C GLN A 89 -8.75 -11.78 -1.41
N PRO A 90 -7.70 -11.13 -1.94
CA PRO A 90 -7.84 -10.22 -3.07
C PRO A 90 -8.13 -11.00 -4.36
N SER A 91 -8.68 -10.32 -5.35
CA SER A 91 -9.00 -10.88 -6.67
C SER A 91 -7.78 -11.18 -7.55
N PHE A 92 -6.57 -11.04 -7.01
CA PHE A 92 -5.28 -11.22 -7.67
C PHE A 92 -4.27 -11.88 -6.74
N ASP A 93 -3.20 -12.43 -7.31
CA ASP A 93 -2.15 -13.10 -6.54
C ASP A 93 -1.35 -12.12 -5.69
N THR A 94 -1.01 -12.54 -4.46
CA THR A 94 -0.17 -11.76 -3.55
C THR A 94 0.84 -12.64 -2.83
N GLU A 95 1.86 -12.01 -2.23
CA GLU A 95 2.87 -12.68 -1.41
C GLU A 95 2.46 -12.80 0.07
N TYR A 96 1.24 -12.38 0.41
CA TYR A 96 0.76 -12.43 1.79
C TYR A 96 0.23 -13.82 2.15
N ASP A 97 0.61 -14.29 3.34
CA ASP A 97 0.01 -15.50 3.92
C ASP A 97 -1.29 -15.10 4.63
N PHE A 98 -2.42 -15.51 4.07
CA PHE A 98 -3.74 -15.18 4.63
C PHE A 98 -4.06 -15.91 5.92
N ASN A 99 -3.42 -17.06 6.17
CA ASN A 99 -3.64 -17.82 7.39
C ASN A 99 -2.83 -17.26 8.57
N ASP A 100 -1.79 -16.46 8.29
CA ASP A 100 -0.89 -15.88 9.28
C ASP A 100 -0.40 -14.48 8.86
N LEU A 101 -1.33 -13.60 8.49
CA LEU A 101 -1.03 -12.31 7.85
C LEU A 101 -0.10 -11.43 8.69
N ILE A 102 -0.36 -11.34 10.00
CA ILE A 102 0.39 -10.45 10.90
C ILE A 102 1.81 -10.99 11.11
N SER A 103 1.94 -12.25 11.53
CA SER A 103 3.25 -12.80 11.87
C SER A 103 4.14 -12.96 10.63
N SER A 104 3.58 -13.37 9.49
CA SER A 104 4.32 -13.46 8.23
C SER A 104 4.84 -12.09 7.76
N SER A 105 4.03 -11.03 7.92
CA SER A 105 4.44 -9.66 7.59
C SER A 105 5.55 -9.14 8.50
N GLU A 106 5.47 -9.42 9.81
CA GLU A 106 6.51 -9.06 10.77
C GLU A 106 7.84 -9.78 10.45
N GLN A 107 7.77 -11.09 10.20
CA GLN A 107 8.94 -11.89 9.83
C GLN A 107 9.58 -11.39 8.54
N TYR A 108 8.78 -11.03 7.54
CA TYR A 108 9.26 -10.43 6.31
C TYR A 108 10.03 -9.12 6.58
N PHE A 109 9.48 -8.23 7.42
CA PHE A 109 10.15 -6.99 7.82
C PHE A 109 11.48 -7.27 8.52
N LEU A 110 11.50 -8.16 9.52
CA LEU A 110 12.71 -8.54 10.26
C LEU A 110 13.78 -9.13 9.34
N LYS A 111 13.38 -9.94 8.34
CA LYS A 111 14.27 -10.50 7.33
C LYS A 111 14.94 -9.40 6.51
N ILE A 112 14.18 -8.42 6.01
CA ILE A 112 14.76 -7.30 5.26
C ILE A 112 15.68 -6.47 6.15
N HIS A 113 15.26 -6.13 7.37
CA HIS A 113 16.07 -5.34 8.30
C HIS A 113 17.43 -5.98 8.58
N ARG A 114 17.45 -7.30 8.84
CA ARG A 114 18.69 -8.07 9.05
C ARG A 114 19.57 -8.06 7.81
N ALA A 115 18.99 -8.29 6.63
CA ALA A 115 19.73 -8.31 5.36
C ALA A 115 20.34 -6.95 5.00
N MET A 116 19.68 -5.84 5.36
CA MET A 116 20.23 -4.50 5.20
C MET A 116 21.39 -4.25 6.17
N LYS A 117 21.26 -4.67 7.45
CA LYS A 117 22.34 -4.55 8.44
C LYS A 117 23.57 -5.39 8.11
N SER A 118 23.42 -6.59 7.56
CA SER A 118 24.56 -7.47 7.23
C SER A 118 25.37 -7.03 6.01
N LYS A 119 24.88 -6.05 5.24
CA LYS A 119 25.56 -5.48 4.07
C LYS A 119 26.31 -4.17 4.39
N LEU A 120 26.28 -3.74 5.65
CA LEU A 120 27.07 -2.64 6.22
C LEU A 120 28.32 -3.21 6.90
#